data_AF-A0A2P5BBA3-F1
#
_entry.id   AF-A0A2P5BBA3-F1
#
_cell.length_a   1.000
_cell.length_b   1.000
_cell.length_c   1.000
_cell.angle_alpha   90.00
_cell.angle_beta   90.00
_cell.angle_gamma   90.00
#
_symmetry.space_group_name_H-M   'P 1'
#
loop_
_entity.id
_entity.type
_entity.pdbx_description
1 polymer ?
#
loop_
_entity_poly.entity_id
_entity_poly.type
_entity_poly.pdbx_seq_one_letter_code
_entity_poly.pdbx_strand_id
1 'polypeptide(L)'
;MRGTRGYLAPEWIAGVAITSKADVYSYGMMLFEIVSGRRNSEQSESDEEVCYFPSRAANPRLEGNANIEELERICRVACWCIQDDEAHRPSRGQVVQILEGIIELKLPLVPQSLHFYDDNEDNAMFFTNLSSSQSSQARSSAS
;
A
#
# COMPACT_ATOMS: atom_id res chain seq x y z
N MET A 1 8.68 -25.48 1.82
CA MET A 1 8.07 -24.17 1.46
C MET A 1 8.86 -23.58 0.30
N ARG A 2 8.21 -23.17 -0.80
CA ARG A 2 8.86 -22.52 -1.96
C ARG A 2 8.24 -21.14 -2.12
N GLY A 3 9.03 -20.09 -2.30
CA GLY A 3 8.56 -18.72 -2.44
C GLY A 3 9.55 -17.70 -1.88
N THR A 4 9.41 -16.43 -2.27
CA THR A 4 10.34 -15.36 -1.89
C THR A 4 9.82 -14.62 -0.66
N ARG A 5 10.58 -14.66 0.44
CA ARG A 5 10.26 -13.92 1.68
C ARG A 5 10.04 -12.43 1.37
N GLY A 6 9.05 -11.82 2.00
CA GLY A 6 8.65 -10.43 1.75
C GLY A 6 7.62 -10.24 0.64
N TYR A 7 7.22 -11.29 -0.08
CA TYR A 7 6.18 -11.23 -1.12
C TYR A 7 5.13 -12.33 -0.99
N LEU A 8 5.24 -13.20 0.03
CA LEU A 8 4.33 -14.32 0.22
C LEU A 8 3.02 -13.83 0.84
N ALA A 9 1.90 -14.24 0.22
CA ALA A 9 0.57 -13.97 0.74
C ALA A 9 0.30 -14.72 2.06
N PRO A 10 -0.57 -14.22 2.95
CA PRO A 10 -0.87 -14.85 4.23
C PRO A 10 -1.33 -16.30 4.09
N GLU A 11 -2.14 -16.61 3.08
CA GLU A 11 -2.60 -17.97 2.80
C GLU A 11 -1.45 -18.93 2.46
N TRP A 12 -0.39 -18.41 1.84
CA TRP A 12 0.82 -19.19 1.52
C TRP A 12 1.60 -19.54 2.80
N ILE A 13 1.66 -18.61 3.74
CA ILE A 13 2.36 -18.77 5.02
C ILE A 13 1.57 -19.71 5.94
N ALA A 14 0.25 -19.52 6.00
CA ALA A 14 -0.68 -20.34 6.78
C ALA A 14 -0.82 -21.78 6.24
N GLY A 15 -0.33 -22.05 5.02
CA GLY A 15 -0.40 -23.37 4.40
C GLY A 15 -1.83 -23.77 4.00
N VAL A 16 -2.71 -22.80 3.80
CA VAL A 16 -4.08 -23.05 3.29
C VAL A 16 -4.09 -23.04 1.76
N ALA A 17 -5.27 -23.23 1.16
CA ALA A 17 -5.40 -23.29 -0.30
C ALA A 17 -4.90 -22.00 -0.96
N ILE A 18 -3.90 -22.13 -1.83
CA ILE A 18 -3.35 -21.01 -2.60
C ILE A 18 -4.24 -20.76 -3.81
N THR A 19 -4.65 -19.51 -4.01
CA THR A 19 -5.42 -19.10 -5.18
C THR A 19 -4.62 -18.16 -6.07
N SER A 20 -5.19 -17.82 -7.22
CA SER A 20 -4.64 -16.79 -8.12
C SER A 20 -4.51 -15.39 -7.47
N LYS A 21 -5.16 -15.15 -6.32
CA LYS A 21 -5.05 -13.90 -5.55
C LYS A 21 -3.73 -13.79 -4.77
N ALA A 22 -2.99 -14.88 -4.60
CA ALA A 22 -1.64 -14.84 -4.03
C ALA A 22 -0.69 -14.01 -4.91
N ASP A 23 -0.81 -14.11 -6.24
CA ASP A 23 0.00 -13.30 -7.16
C ASP A 23 -0.35 -11.80 -7.06
N VAL A 24 -1.61 -11.46 -6.80
CA VAL A 24 -2.04 -10.07 -6.59
C VAL A 24 -1.38 -9.51 -5.34
N TYR A 25 -1.33 -10.30 -4.26
CA TYR A 25 -0.62 -9.93 -3.04
C TYR A 25 0.88 -9.67 -3.32
N SER A 26 1.55 -10.61 -3.98
CA SER A 26 2.97 -10.46 -4.34
C SER A 26 3.22 -9.22 -5.21
N TYR A 27 2.29 -8.90 -6.12
CA TYR A 27 2.34 -7.68 -6.93
C TYR A 27 2.21 -6.42 -6.07
N GLY A 28 1.30 -6.39 -5.09
CA GLY A 28 1.17 -5.29 -4.13
C GLY A 28 2.45 -5.06 -3.34
N MET A 29 3.09 -6.13 -2.86
CA MET A 29 4.40 -6.05 -2.20
C MET A 29 5.47 -5.49 -3.13
N MET A 30 5.52 -5.95 -4.39
CA MET A 30 6.45 -5.42 -5.40
C MET A 30 6.24 -3.92 -5.66
N LEU A 31 4.99 -3.44 -5.72
CA LEU A 31 4.71 -2.01 -5.87
C LEU A 31 5.28 -1.19 -4.70
N PHE A 32 5.17 -1.69 -3.47
CA PHE A 32 5.76 -1.04 -2.31
C PHE A 32 7.30 -1.03 -2.34
N GLU A 33 7.93 -2.09 -2.83
CA GLU A 33 9.38 -2.10 -3.05
C GLU A 33 9.81 -1.05 -4.07
N ILE A 34 9.07 -0.90 -5.16
CA ILE A 34 9.32 0.13 -6.18
C ILE A 34 9.21 1.52 -5.57
N VAL A 35 8.11 1.79 -4.85
CA VAL A 35 7.85 3.11 -4.26
C VAL A 35 8.87 3.46 -3.18
N SER A 36 9.21 2.53 -2.30
CA SER A 36 10.17 2.77 -1.22
C SER A 36 11.63 2.77 -1.69
N GLY A 37 11.94 2.12 -2.81
CA GLY A 37 13.30 1.89 -3.28
C GLY A 37 14.12 0.98 -2.35
N ARG A 38 13.46 0.16 -1.52
CA ARG A 38 14.07 -0.75 -0.54
C ARG A 38 13.52 -2.16 -0.73
N ARG A 39 14.35 -3.18 -0.51
CA ARG A 39 13.90 -4.57 -0.66
C ARG A 39 12.92 -4.95 0.43
N ASN A 40 11.85 -5.66 0.08
CA ASN A 40 10.88 -6.17 1.07
C ASN A 40 11.47 -7.26 2.00
N SER A 41 12.56 -7.90 1.59
CA SER A 41 13.27 -8.90 2.41
C SER A 41 14.27 -8.30 3.39
N GLU A 42 14.62 -7.01 3.23
CA GLU A 42 15.53 -6.31 4.14
C GLU A 42 14.72 -5.86 5.36
N GLN A 43 14.89 -6.59 6.47
CA GLN A 43 14.42 -6.19 7.78
C GLN A 43 15.48 -5.26 8.35
N SER A 44 15.20 -3.95 8.43
CA SER A 44 16.12 -3.03 9.11
C SER A 44 16.20 -3.42 10.58
N GLU A 45 17.38 -3.83 11.04
CA GLU A 45 17.65 -4.14 12.46
C GLU A 45 17.49 -2.90 13.38
N SER A 46 17.28 -1.71 12.80
CA SER A 46 17.14 -0.44 13.50
C SER A 46 15.71 0.09 13.64
N ASP A 47 14.74 -0.49 12.93
CA ASP A 47 13.36 -0.01 12.96
C ASP A 47 12.52 -1.01 13.78
N GLU A 48 12.51 -0.81 15.10
CA GLU A 48 11.62 -1.51 16.05
C GLU A 48 10.13 -1.28 15.73
N GLU A 49 9.84 -0.38 14.81
CA GLU A 49 8.51 -0.09 14.30
C GLU A 49 8.36 -0.79 12.95
N VAL A 50 7.45 -1.77 12.86
CA VAL A 50 6.96 -2.29 11.58
C VAL A 50 6.14 -1.17 10.94
N CYS A 51 6.84 -0.16 10.44
CA CYS A 51 6.28 1.09 9.96
C CYS A 51 5.31 0.76 8.84
N TYR A 52 4.03 1.05 9.11
CA TYR A 52 2.92 0.87 8.19
C TYR A 52 3.33 1.34 6.78
N PHE A 53 3.08 0.49 5.78
CA PHE A 53 3.64 0.67 4.43
C PHE A 53 3.42 2.06 3.80
N PRO A 54 2.32 2.78 4.10
CA PRO A 54 2.20 4.18 3.74
C PRO A 54 3.23 5.14 4.32
N SER A 55 3.67 5.00 5.57
CA SER A 55 4.75 5.83 6.13
C SER A 55 6.13 5.43 5.58
N ARG A 56 6.33 4.16 5.19
CA ARG A 56 7.51 3.74 4.39
C ARG A 56 7.48 4.29 2.96
N ALA A 57 6.31 4.36 2.34
CA ALA A 57 6.08 4.98 1.05
C ALA A 57 6.07 6.53 1.11
N ALA A 58 5.90 7.11 2.30
CA ALA A 58 5.96 8.55 2.53
C ALA A 58 7.39 9.12 2.53
N ASN A 59 8.42 8.25 2.56
CA ASN A 59 9.80 8.62 2.26
C ASN A 59 10.34 7.86 1.04
N PRO A 60 9.75 8.07 -0.14
CA PRO A 60 10.26 7.47 -1.36
C PRO A 60 11.69 7.99 -1.56
N ARG A 61 12.64 7.09 -1.84
CA ARG A 61 13.94 7.48 -2.43
C ARG A 61 13.79 7.85 -3.91
N LEU A 62 12.64 8.38 -4.30
CA LEU A 62 12.42 8.94 -5.62
C LEU A 62 13.10 10.31 -5.57
N GLU A 63 14.06 10.55 -6.46
CA GLU A 63 14.97 11.71 -6.45
C GLU A 63 14.27 13.05 -6.78
N GLY A 64 13.09 13.31 -6.21
CA GLY A 64 12.27 14.50 -6.39
C GLY A 64 11.54 14.58 -7.73
N ASN A 65 11.57 13.52 -8.56
CA ASN A 65 11.05 13.51 -9.93
C ASN A 65 9.73 12.74 -10.11
N ALA A 66 9.14 12.21 -9.04
CA ALA A 66 7.92 11.42 -9.11
C ALA A 66 6.66 12.30 -9.09
N ASN A 67 5.69 11.96 -9.93
CA ASN A 67 4.36 12.56 -9.87
C ASN A 67 3.63 12.07 -8.62
N ILE A 68 3.21 13.02 -7.77
CA ILE A 68 2.55 12.74 -6.48
C ILE A 68 1.22 12.00 -6.68
N GLU A 69 0.45 12.32 -7.71
CA GLU A 69 -0.84 11.68 -7.99
C GLU A 69 -0.68 10.22 -8.44
N GLU A 70 0.34 9.97 -9.27
CA GLU A 70 0.67 8.60 -9.69
C GLU A 70 1.20 7.79 -8.51
N LEU A 71 2.03 8.40 -7.67
CA LEU A 71 2.54 7.78 -6.45
C LEU A 71 1.41 7.40 -5.50
N GLU A 72 0.47 8.33 -5.27
CA GLU A 72 -0.70 8.08 -4.44
C GLU A 72 -1.55 6.93 -4.99
N ARG A 73 -1.79 6.91 -6.30
CA ARG A 73 -2.53 5.83 -6.97
C ARG A 73 -1.85 4.48 -6.82
N ILE A 74 -0.53 4.41 -7.01
CA ILE A 74 0.27 3.21 -6.80
C ILE A 74 0.15 2.72 -5.35
N CYS A 75 0.31 3.63 -4.38
CA CYS A 75 0.18 3.30 -2.96
C CYS A 75 -1.22 2.76 -2.64
N ARG A 76 -2.28 3.40 -3.14
CA ARG A 76 -3.67 2.96 -2.93
C ARG A 76 -3.90 1.56 -3.47
N VAL A 77 -3.53 1.28 -4.72
CA VAL A 77 -3.74 -0.05 -5.30
C VAL A 77 -2.87 -1.11 -4.63
N ALA A 78 -1.65 -0.77 -4.21
CA ALA A 78 -0.79 -1.66 -3.46
C ALA A 78 -1.44 -2.05 -2.11
N CYS A 79 -1.99 -1.10 -1.36
CA CYS A 79 -2.71 -1.37 -0.11
C CYS A 79 -3.92 -2.31 -0.31
N TRP A 80 -4.64 -2.17 -1.43
CA TRP A 80 -5.74 -3.08 -1.76
C TRP A 80 -5.27 -4.48 -2.18
N CYS A 81 -4.11 -4.57 -2.84
CA CYS A 81 -3.53 -5.85 -3.24
C CYS A 81 -3.05 -6.69 -2.06
N ILE A 82 -2.61 -6.07 -0.96
CA ILE A 82 -2.02 -6.76 0.19
C ILE A 82 -3.01 -7.06 1.33
N GLN A 83 -4.32 -7.02 1.05
CA GLN A 83 -5.34 -7.35 2.05
C GLN A 83 -5.21 -8.81 2.51
N ASP A 84 -5.44 -9.05 3.81
CA ASP A 84 -5.35 -10.39 4.40
C ASP A 84 -6.32 -11.35 3.73
N ASP A 85 -7.59 -10.95 3.68
CA ASP A 85 -8.63 -11.67 2.99
C ASP A 85 -8.49 -11.47 1.48
N GLU A 86 -8.24 -12.58 0.78
CA GLU A 86 -8.08 -12.60 -0.66
C GLU A 86 -9.32 -12.12 -1.43
N ALA A 87 -10.52 -12.17 -0.81
CA ALA A 87 -11.75 -11.68 -1.40
C ALA A 87 -11.74 -10.15 -1.60
N HIS A 88 -11.06 -9.42 -0.72
CA HIS A 88 -10.93 -7.96 -0.80
C HIS A 88 -9.89 -7.50 -1.81
N ARG A 89 -8.97 -8.39 -2.23
CA ARG A 89 -7.96 -8.03 -3.22
C ARG A 89 -8.62 -7.79 -4.58
N PRO A 90 -8.24 -6.74 -5.33
CA PRO A 90 -8.77 -6.51 -6.67
C PRO A 90 -8.37 -7.64 -7.63
N SER A 91 -9.12 -7.78 -8.72
CA SER A 91 -8.65 -8.60 -9.85
C SER A 91 -7.46 -7.93 -10.54
N ARG A 92 -6.62 -8.72 -11.24
CA ARG A 92 -5.50 -8.16 -12.04
C ARG A 92 -5.97 -7.09 -13.04
N GLY A 93 -7.14 -7.30 -13.67
CA GLY A 93 -7.73 -6.32 -14.58
C GLY A 93 -8.09 -5.01 -13.89
N GLN A 94 -8.70 -5.08 -12.70
CA GLN A 94 -8.97 -3.89 -11.89
C GLN A 94 -7.67 -3.18 -11.51
N VAL A 95 -6.63 -3.91 -11.09
CA VAL A 95 -5.32 -3.32 -10.76
C VAL A 95 -4.78 -2.46 -11.91
N VAL A 96 -4.82 -2.98 -13.15
CA VAL A 96 -4.40 -2.23 -14.34
C VAL A 96 -5.26 -0.98 -14.54
N GLN A 97 -6.58 -1.12 -14.51
CA GLN A 97 -7.51 0.01 -14.68
C GLN A 97 -7.29 1.10 -13.62
N ILE A 98 -6.98 0.72 -12.39
CA ILE A 98 -6.69 1.67 -11.32
C ILE A 98 -5.38 2.39 -11.61
N LEU A 99 -4.31 1.67 -11.99
CA LEU A 99 -3.01 2.26 -12.33
C LEU A 99 -3.07 3.19 -13.54
N GLU A 100 -3.89 2.87 -14.54
CA GLU A 100 -4.18 3.72 -15.70
C GLU A 100 -5.05 4.94 -15.37
N GLY A 101 -5.55 5.05 -14.13
CA GLY A 101 -6.41 6.15 -13.71
C GLY A 101 -7.85 6.06 -14.22
N ILE A 102 -8.26 4.90 -14.74
CA ILE A 102 -9.64 4.64 -15.23
C ILE A 102 -10.60 4.47 -14.04
N ILE A 103 -10.12 3.86 -12.96
CA ILE A 103 -10.90 3.63 -11.74
C ILE A 103 -10.23 4.32 -10.56
N GLU A 104 -10.97 5.18 -9.87
CA GLU A 104 -10.55 5.73 -8.58
C GLU A 104 -10.95 4.81 -7.43
N LEU A 105 -9.99 4.48 -6.58
CA LEU A 105 -10.24 3.76 -5.33
C LEU A 105 -10.29 4.70 -4.14
N LYS A 106 -11.23 4.41 -3.24
CA LYS A 106 -11.16 4.88 -1.85
C LYS A 106 -10.04 4.12 -1.12
N LEU A 107 -9.51 4.72 -0.06
CA LEU A 107 -8.49 4.07 0.76
C LEU A 107 -9.04 2.76 1.35
N PRO A 108 -8.30 1.63 1.26
CA PRO A 108 -8.69 0.41 1.94
C PRO A 108 -8.60 0.59 3.46
N LEU A 109 -9.37 -0.21 4.19
CA LEU A 109 -9.13 -0.39 5.63
C LEU A 109 -7.76 -1.06 5.81
N VAL A 110 -7.02 -0.62 6.81
CA VAL A 110 -5.74 -1.25 7.20
C VAL A 110 -6.02 -2.73 7.52
N PRO A 111 -5.29 -3.69 6.92
CA PRO A 111 -5.46 -5.11 7.25
C PRO A 111 -5.22 -5.35 8.75
N GLN A 112 -6.12 -6.11 9.40
CA GLN A 112 -6.04 -6.37 10.85
C GLN A 112 -4.82 -7.22 11.25
N SER A 113 -4.24 -8.03 10.36
CA SER A 113 -3.01 -8.77 10.66
C SER A 113 -1.82 -7.89 11.02
N LEU A 114 -1.89 -6.60 10.66
CA LEU A 114 -0.86 -5.60 10.96
C LEU A 114 -1.14 -4.83 12.27
N HIS A 115 -2.34 -4.91 12.85
CA HIS A 115 -2.65 -4.31 14.16
C HIS A 115 -2.03 -5.09 15.33
N PHE A 116 -1.51 -6.30 15.11
CA PHE A 116 -0.91 -7.11 16.16
C PHE A 116 0.47 -6.62 16.64
N TYR A 117 0.99 -5.51 16.08
CA TYR A 117 2.32 -4.97 16.43
C TYR A 117 2.36 -3.46 16.68
N ASP A 118 1.22 -2.77 16.76
CA ASP A 118 1.20 -1.31 16.88
C ASP A 118 0.22 -0.85 17.98
N ASP A 119 0.75 -0.60 19.18
CA ASP A 119 0.09 0.08 20.30
C ASP A 119 0.42 1.60 20.28
N ASN A 120 0.46 2.25 19.10
CA ASN A 120 0.69 3.70 19.04
C ASN A 120 -0.26 4.43 18.08
N GLU A 121 -1.13 5.27 18.66
CA GLU A 121 -2.19 6.03 17.98
C GLU A 121 -1.69 7.14 17.03
N ASP A 122 -0.39 7.37 16.93
CA ASP A 122 0.19 8.51 16.20
C ASP A 122 0.47 8.25 14.70
N ASN A 123 0.43 6.99 14.23
CA ASN A 123 0.72 6.64 12.82
C ASN A 123 -0.45 6.91 11.84
N ALA A 124 -1.63 7.30 12.35
CA ALA A 124 -2.81 7.65 11.55
C ALA A 124 -2.72 9.05 10.88
N MET A 125 -1.59 9.74 11.01
CA MET A 125 -1.47 11.17 10.72
C MET A 125 -1.11 11.52 9.27
N PHE A 126 -0.72 10.58 8.41
CA PHE A 126 -0.37 10.91 7.02
C PHE A 126 -1.61 11.08 6.11
N PHE A 127 -2.59 10.18 6.23
CA PHE A 127 -3.78 10.20 5.35
C PHE A 127 -4.83 11.23 5.74
N THR A 128 -4.94 11.52 7.04
CA THR A 128 -5.81 12.58 7.55
C THR A 128 -5.36 13.95 7.01
N ASN A 129 -4.04 14.16 6.85
CA ASN A 129 -3.50 15.37 6.26
C ASN A 129 -3.73 15.48 4.74
N LEU A 130 -3.66 14.38 3.97
CA LEU A 130 -3.99 14.43 2.52
C LEU A 130 -5.45 14.79 2.23
N SER A 131 -6.39 14.30 3.05
CA SER A 131 -7.81 14.67 2.92
C SER A 131 -8.05 16.13 3.28
N SER A 132 -7.23 16.72 4.15
CA SER A 132 -7.36 18.12 4.56
C SER A 132 -6.83 19.10 3.50
N SER A 133 -5.82 18.69 2.70
CA SER A 133 -5.27 19.52 1.61
C SER A 133 -6.21 19.70 0.42
N GLN A 134 -7.17 18.79 0.21
CA GLN A 134 -8.18 18.91 -0.86
C GLN A 134 -9.37 19.82 -0.49
N SER A 135 -9.53 20.20 0.79
CA SER A 135 -10.61 21.08 1.25
C SER A 135 -10.34 22.57 1.00
N SER A 136 -9.09 22.96 0.77
CA SER A 136 -8.67 24.38 0.81
C SER A 136 -8.69 25.09 -0.56
N GLN A 137 -8.90 24.39 -1.67
CA GLN A 137 -8.92 24.98 -3.01
C GLN A 137 -10.27 24.77 -3.72
N ALA A 138 -11.37 25.11 -3.05
CA ALA A 138 -12.68 25.19 -3.69
C ALA A 138 -13.54 26.32 -3.12
N ARG A 139 -13.04 27.56 -3.12
CA ARG A 139 -13.88 28.78 -3.10
C ARG A 139 -13.28 29.89 -3.96
N SER A 140 -13.57 29.76 -5.25
CA SER A 140 -13.98 30.82 -6.18
C SER A 140 -13.48 32.25 -5.94
N SER A 141 -12.56 32.66 -6.80
CA SER A 141 -12.70 33.90 -7.55
C SER A 141 -14.10 33.98 -8.19
N ALA A 142 -14.90 34.96 -7.77
CA ALA A 142 -16.03 35.49 -8.52
C ALA A 142 -16.17 36.96 -8.12
N SER A 143 -16.37 37.79 -9.14
CA SER A 143 -16.32 39.26 -9.19
C SER A 143 -17.11 40.02 -8.13
#